data_AF-A0A967LY73-F1
#
_entry.id   AF-A0A967LY73-F1
#
_cell.length_a   1.000
_cell.length_b   1.000
_cell.length_c   1.000
_cell.angle_alpha   90.00
_cell.angle_beta   90.00
_cell.angle_gamma   90.00
#
_symmetry.space_group_name_H-M   'P 1'
#
loop_
_entity.id
_entity.type
_entity.pdbx_description
1 polymer ?
#
loop_
_entity_poly.entity_id
_entity_poly.type
_entity_poly.pdbx_seq_one_letter_code
_entity_poly.pdbx_strand_id
1 'polypeptide(L)' 'MAEQFGRAAIVGLGLKGGSLAMVLRKKRLVKEVIGIDTDATALTKALHRDIVDQAVDDLDQGLAQA' A
#
# COMPACT_ATOMS: atom_id res chain seq x y z
N MET A 1 7.59 -9.55 16.58
CA MET A 1 7.19 -10.42 15.44
C MET A 1 8.14 -10.13 14.30
N ALA A 2 8.64 -11.17 13.63
CA ALA A 2 9.40 -11.01 12.39
C ALA A 2 8.44 -10.64 11.25
N GLU A 3 8.88 -9.77 10.35
CA GLU A 3 8.14 -9.46 9.11
C GLU A 3 8.01 -10.73 8.29
N GLN A 4 6.79 -11.00 7.80
CA GLN A 4 6.44 -12.26 7.15
C GLN A 4 6.59 -12.18 5.63
N PHE A 5 6.51 -10.96 5.09
CA PHE A 5 6.67 -10.65 3.67
C PHE A 5 7.63 -9.46 3.51
N GLY A 6 8.35 -9.43 2.39
CA GLY A 6 9.20 -8.29 2.03
C GLY A 6 8.36 -7.08 1.71
N ARG A 7 7.54 -7.17 0.66
CA ARG A 7 6.69 -6.08 0.18
C ARG A 7 5.28 -6.59 -0.08
N ALA A 8 4.33 -5.66 -0.16
CA ALA A 8 2.98 -5.96 -0.60
C ALA A 8 2.44 -4.83 -1.50
N ALA A 9 1.92 -5.19 -2.68
CA ALA A 9 1.09 -4.29 -3.47
C ALA A 9 -0.37 -4.36 -3.04
N ILE A 10 -1.02 -3.21 -2.91
CA ILE A 10 -2.45 -3.08 -2.67
C ILE A 10 -3.08 -2.35 -3.85
N VAL A 11 -3.84 -3.08 -4.66
CA VAL A 11 -4.61 -2.53 -5.78
C VAL A 11 -5.99 -2.08 -5.27
N GLY A 12 -6.24 -0.78 -5.35
CA GLY A 12 -7.39 -0.09 -4.77
C GLY A 12 -7.13 0.32 -3.31
N LEU A 13 -7.06 1.63 -3.05
CA LEU A 13 -6.82 2.28 -1.76
C LEU A 13 -8.09 2.88 -1.14
N GLY A 14 -9.26 2.43 -1.59
CA GLY A 14 -10.54 2.70 -0.95
C GLY A 14 -10.65 2.08 0.46
N LEU A 15 -11.87 2.04 1.01
CA LEU A 15 -12.10 1.64 2.41
C LEU A 15 -11.47 0.29 2.78
N LYS A 16 -11.56 -0.72 1.90
CA LYS A 16 -11.07 -2.08 2.18
C LYS A 16 -9.55 -2.19 2.01
N GLY A 17 -9.02 -1.77 0.87
CA GLY A 17 -7.57 -1.85 0.61
C GLY A 17 -6.76 -0.99 1.57
N GLY A 18 -7.21 0.24 1.84
CA GLY A 18 -6.58 1.09 2.86
C GLY A 18 -6.63 0.48 4.27
N SER A 19 -7.74 -0.16 4.65
CA SER A 19 -7.84 -0.86 5.93
C SER A 19 -6.88 -2.04 6.04
N LEU A 20 -6.71 -2.81 4.97
CA LEU A 20 -5.76 -3.92 4.92
C LEU A 20 -4.32 -3.41 5.02
N ALA A 21 -3.94 -2.40 4.23
CA ALA A 21 -2.62 -1.77 4.27
C ALA A 21 -2.26 -1.29 5.70
N MET A 22 -3.20 -0.63 6.38
CA MET A 22 -3.03 -0.21 7.77
C MET A 22 -2.78 -1.39 8.72
N VAL A 23 -3.50 -2.50 8.56
CA VAL A 23 -3.32 -3.69 9.41
C VAL A 23 -1.96 -4.36 9.15
N LEU A 24 -1.56 -4.48 7.89
CA LEU A 24 -0.26 -5.04 7.50
C LEU A 24 0.90 -4.27 8.16
N ARG A 25 0.84 -2.93 8.12
CA ARG A 25 1.82 -2.07 8.79
C ARG A 25 1.75 -2.18 10.31
N LYS A 26 0.57 -2.02 10.92
CA LYS A 26 0.39 -2.07 12.38
C LYS A 26 0.89 -3.38 12.99
N LYS A 27 0.69 -4.50 12.28
CA LYS A 27 1.16 -5.82 12.70
C LYS A 27 2.60 -6.14 12.28
N ARG A 28 3.27 -5.22 11.57
CA ARG A 28 4.63 -5.40 11.01
C ARG A 28 4.75 -6.70 10.20
N LEU A 29 3.74 -7.00 9.38
CA LEU A 29 3.71 -8.21 8.55
C LEU A 29 4.49 -8.03 7.24
N VAL A 30 4.69 -6.79 6.81
CA VAL A 30 5.38 -6.38 5.58
C VAL A 30 6.41 -5.31 5.91
N LYS A 31 7.52 -5.25 5.16
CA LYS A 31 8.48 -4.13 5.29
C LYS A 31 7.99 -2.89 4.57
N GLU A 32 7.33 -3.09 3.44
CA GLU A 32 6.92 -2.01 2.53
C GLU A 32 5.55 -2.30 1.91
N VAL A 33 4.73 -1.27 1.76
CA VAL A 33 3.45 -1.32 1.08
C VAL A 33 3.47 -0.37 -0.11
N ILE A 34 3.19 -0.92 -1.29
CA ILE A 34 3.00 -0.16 -2.54
C ILE A 34 1.51 -0.05 -2.80
N GLY A 35 0.98 1.18 -2.75
CA GLY A 35 -0.41 1.47 -3.07
C GLY A 35 -0.59 1.75 -4.55
N ILE A 36 -1.61 1.14 -5.15
CA ILE A 36 -1.96 1.29 -6.56
C ILE A 36 -3.42 1.73 -6.63
N ASP A 37 -3.72 2.90 -7.20
CA ASP A 37 -5.10 3.38 -7.36
C ASP A 37 -5.18 4.40 -8.50
N THR A 38 -6.29 4.44 -9.21
CA THR A 38 -6.57 5.45 -10.24
C THR A 38 -6.99 6.81 -9.66
N ASP A 39 -7.45 6.85 -8.40
CA ASP A 39 -7.81 8.09 -7.71
C ASP A 39 -6.59 8.76 -7.06
N ALA A 40 -6.11 9.83 -7.69
CA ALA A 40 -5.01 10.66 -7.18
C ALA A 40 -5.24 11.19 -5.76
N THR A 41 -6.49 11.43 -5.36
CA THR A 41 -6.83 11.85 -4.00
C THR A 41 -6.62 10.72 -3.01
N ALA A 42 -6.97 9.49 -3.38
CA ALA A 42 -6.73 8.30 -2.56
C ALA A 42 -5.23 8.05 -2.39
N LEU A 43 -4.45 8.11 -3.48
CA LEU A 43 -2.98 7.99 -3.44
C LEU A 43 -2.35 9.01 -2.50
N THR A 44 -2.71 10.29 -2.67
CA THR A 44 -2.17 11.38 -1.85
C THR A 44 -2.51 11.19 -0.38
N LYS A 45 -3.77 10.85 -0.06
CA LYS A 45 -4.19 10.58 1.33
C LYS A 45 -3.48 9.37 1.92
N ALA A 46 -3.24 8.33 1.13
CA ALA A 46 -2.58 7.11 1.60
C ALA A 46 -1.11 7.38 1.94
N LEU A 47 -0.39 8.11 1.10
CA LEU A 47 0.99 8.55 1.38
C LEU A 47 1.05 9.48 2.59
N HIS A 48 0.24 10.53 2.61
CA HIS A 48 0.26 11.54 3.69
C HIS A 48 -0.09 10.99 5.08
N ARG A 49 -0.79 9.84 5.14
CA ARG A 49 -1.21 9.20 6.38
C ARG A 49 -0.38 7.97 6.72
N ASP A 50 0.73 7.76 6.02
CA ASP A 50 1.60 6.58 6.16
C ASP A 50 0.82 5.27 6.05
N ILE A 51 -0.22 5.21 5.22
CA ILE A 51 -0.96 3.96 4.96
C ILE A 51 -0.15 3.06 4.03
N VAL A 52 0.57 3.69 3.09
CA VAL A 52 1.47 3.05 2.13
C VAL A 52 2.82 3.78 2.14
N ASP A 53 3.89 3.08 1.76
CA ASP A 53 5.24 3.65 1.67
C ASP A 53 5.49 4.23 0.27
N GLN A 54 4.83 3.68 -0.75
CA GLN A 54 4.81 4.21 -2.11
C GLN A 54 3.37 4.25 -2.65
N ALA A 55 3.07 5.19 -3.54
CA ALA A 55 1.80 5.25 -4.22
C ALA A 55 2.01 5.53 -5.71
N VAL A 56 1.40 4.70 -6.55
CA VAL A 56 1.49 4.77 -8.01
C VAL A 56 0.09 4.68 -8.62
N ASP A 57 -0.10 5.33 -9.76
CA ASP A 57 -1.35 5.30 -10.53
C ASP A 57 -1.33 4.28 -11.67
N ASP A 58 -0.18 3.68 -11.97
CA ASP A 58 0.00 2.63 -12.96
C ASP A 58 0.10 1.23 -12.31
N LEU A 59 -0.69 0.30 -12.83
CA LEU A 59 -0.79 -1.06 -12.29
C LEU A 59 0.49 -1.86 -12.52
N ASP A 60 1.02 -1.84 -13.74
CA ASP A 60 2.17 -2.65 -14.12
C ASP A 60 3.42 -2.18 -13.37
N GLN A 61 3.62 -0.87 -13.31
CA GLN A 61 4.66 -0.22 -12.52
C GLN A 61 4.57 -0.61 -11.05
N GLY A 62 3.38 -0.62 -10.46
CA GLY A 62 3.20 -0.95 -9.05
C GLY A 62 3.46 -2.42 -8.74
N LEU A 63 3.00 -3.33 -9.60
CA LEU A 63 3.24 -4.76 -9.44
C LEU A 63 4.72 -5.14 -9.63
N ALA A 64 5.43 -4.47 -10.55
CA ALA A 64 6.85 -4.70 -10.76
C ALA A 64 7.74 -4.32 -9.56
N GLN A 65 7.23 -3.51 -8.64
CA GLN A 65 7.96 -3.04 -7.45
C GLN A 65 7.70 -3.88 -6.19
N ALA A 66 6.67 -4.74 -6.21
CA ALA A 66 6.15 -5.49 -5.07
C ALA A 66 6.83 -6.84 -4.82
#